data_AF-A0A6M0L3L3-F1
#
_entry.id   AF-A0A6M0L3L3-F1
#
_cell.length_a   1.000
_cell.length_b   1.000
_cell.length_c   1.000
_cell.angle_alpha   90.00
_cell.angle_beta   90.00
_cell.angle_gamma   90.00
#
_symmetry.space_group_name_H-M   'P 1'
#
loop_
_entity.id
_entity.type
_entity.pdbx_description
1 polymer ?
#
loop_
_entity_poly.entity_id
_entity_poly.type
_entity_poly.pdbx_seq_one_letter_code
_entity_poly.pdbx_strand_id
1 'polypeptide(L)'
;MEQATALNILKSGFNVFITGSAGTGKTYLLNQYIQYLKERQVIPAIVAPTGIAASHLKGQTIHSFFGIGIREVVEDGFIEVLLQRKYLRTRFNALDILIIDEISMVSPELFSSMDRVLQAFKNSSKPFGGVQVIASGDFFQLPPISKVPKEKRFAWQSPSWRDLDFRTCYLEVKFRQDDDKLIRVLDDIRRGVISELSYQILNDRHLRELNTDYKPTRLYTHNLDVDRINSLELEKITLPPRDYSHISRGSKKNIEKIFNSSLVLENLSLKKGAVVIFIKNSLEQGYVNGTTGVVVGFSKSDGMPIVKTSSGKKIFVGLDEWSIENEDGEIIATISQVPLRLAWAITIHKSQGMTLDAAEIDLGRTFEVGQGYVALSRIKNIDGLRLMGLNDMALTVDPLILKIDDRIKSASQRAKKEVEAFLNLDKIQRNHILASGGTIDESNIRDDRKRKFAIKDKKIPTHIQTKNLIDKVDSIKEIAKARGVTEKTIVGHLSKLKKQDSSLDLSKFKLDSKNFEITISNIKKIKATKNEKYFTEEGRLKLQEVFHGLNREVSYNEIRLAILFV
;
A
#
# COMPACT_ATOMS: atom_id res chain seq x y z
N MET A 1 -14.74 -20.38 8.58
CA MET A 1 -15.60 -19.78 7.51
C MET A 1 -14.76 -19.47 6.28
N GLU A 2 -15.30 -19.71 5.08
CA GLU A 2 -14.66 -19.35 3.80
C GLU A 2 -14.80 -17.85 3.48
N GLN A 3 -13.84 -17.31 2.74
CA GLN A 3 -13.84 -15.89 2.36
C GLN A 3 -15.04 -15.49 1.48
N ALA A 4 -15.53 -16.40 0.61
CA ALA A 4 -16.68 -16.14 -0.24
C ALA A 4 -17.96 -15.93 0.57
N THR A 5 -18.20 -16.77 1.58
CA THR A 5 -19.32 -16.60 2.51
C THR A 5 -19.20 -15.30 3.29
N ALA A 6 -18.02 -15.00 3.85
CA ALA A 6 -17.79 -13.75 4.59
C ALA A 6 -18.03 -12.51 3.71
N LEU A 7 -17.63 -12.55 2.44
CA LEU A 7 -17.89 -11.48 1.47
C LEU A 7 -19.38 -11.28 1.22
N ASN A 8 -20.17 -12.36 1.18
CA ASN A 8 -21.62 -12.28 1.08
C ASN A 8 -22.26 -11.61 2.29
N ILE A 9 -21.77 -11.88 3.51
CA ILE A 9 -22.25 -11.22 4.74
C ILE A 9 -21.97 -9.70 4.67
N LEU A 10 -20.76 -9.32 4.26
CA LEU A 10 -20.35 -7.91 4.13
C LEU A 10 -21.25 -7.15 3.15
N LYS A 11 -21.54 -7.75 1.99
CA LYS A 11 -22.39 -7.14 0.95
C LYS A 11 -23.84 -6.94 1.37
N SER A 12 -24.32 -7.68 2.38
CA SER A 12 -25.71 -7.60 2.84
C SER A 12 -26.00 -6.42 3.78
N GLY A 13 -25.00 -5.60 4.10
CA GLY A 13 -25.18 -4.40 4.94
C GLY A 13 -25.19 -4.67 6.45
N PHE A 14 -24.85 -5.90 6.88
CA PHE A 14 -24.71 -6.21 8.30
C PHE A 14 -23.48 -5.54 8.91
N ASN A 15 -23.52 -5.29 10.21
CA ASN A 15 -22.30 -5.03 10.98
C ASN A 15 -21.50 -6.33 11.06
N VAL A 16 -20.23 -6.30 10.67
CA VAL A 16 -19.41 -7.52 10.56
C VAL A 16 -18.16 -7.41 11.41
N PHE A 17 -17.87 -8.47 12.19
CA PHE A 17 -16.57 -8.65 12.82
C PHE A 17 -15.79 -9.75 12.11
N ILE A 18 -14.74 -9.40 11.38
CA ILE A 18 -13.86 -10.33 10.68
C ILE A 18 -12.68 -10.66 11.59
N THR A 19 -12.47 -11.95 11.85
CA THR A 19 -11.36 -12.43 12.66
C THR A 19 -10.80 -13.75 12.15
N GLY A 20 -9.80 -14.27 12.84
CA GLY A 20 -9.06 -15.47 12.47
C GLY A 20 -7.57 -15.27 12.68
N SER A 21 -6.83 -16.36 12.67
CA SER A 21 -5.39 -16.37 12.93
C SER A 21 -4.59 -15.44 11.99
N ALA A 22 -3.34 -15.18 12.34
CA ALA A 22 -2.45 -14.46 11.46
C ALA A 22 -2.31 -15.21 10.12
N GLY A 23 -2.30 -14.47 9.00
CA GLY A 23 -2.16 -15.06 7.67
C GLY A 23 -3.45 -15.59 7.04
N THR A 24 -4.63 -15.45 7.65
CA THR A 24 -5.90 -15.96 7.08
C THR A 24 -6.55 -15.09 5.99
N GLY A 25 -5.85 -14.05 5.53
CA GLY A 25 -6.32 -13.20 4.44
C GLY A 25 -7.39 -12.16 4.81
N LYS A 26 -7.50 -11.74 6.08
CA LYS A 26 -8.42 -10.68 6.53
C LYS A 26 -8.33 -9.40 5.68
N THR A 27 -7.13 -8.85 5.54
CA THR A 27 -6.85 -7.65 4.73
C THR A 27 -7.17 -7.87 3.25
N TYR A 28 -7.01 -9.10 2.74
CA TYR A 28 -7.37 -9.44 1.36
C TYR A 28 -8.89 -9.40 1.15
N LEU A 29 -9.65 -10.01 2.07
CA LEU A 29 -11.12 -9.95 2.06
C LEU A 29 -11.64 -8.51 2.15
N LEU A 30 -11.07 -7.68 3.03
CA LEU A 30 -11.41 -6.26 3.11
C LEU A 30 -11.17 -5.54 1.78
N ASN A 31 -10.02 -5.76 1.14
CA ASN A 31 -9.72 -5.16 -0.16
C ASN A 31 -10.71 -5.58 -1.25
N GLN A 32 -11.16 -6.84 -1.26
CA GLN A 32 -12.19 -7.30 -2.18
C GLN A 32 -13.51 -6.55 -1.96
N TYR A 33 -13.94 -6.38 -0.71
CA TYR A 33 -15.16 -5.66 -0.38
C TYR A 33 -15.06 -4.15 -0.69
N ILE A 34 -13.94 -3.51 -0.34
CA ILE A 34 -13.67 -2.10 -0.68
C ILE A 34 -13.73 -1.89 -2.20
N GLN A 35 -13.15 -2.81 -2.99
CA GLN A 35 -13.21 -2.73 -4.44
C GLN A 35 -14.64 -2.91 -4.95
N TYR A 36 -15.41 -3.84 -4.38
CA TYR A 36 -16.82 -4.04 -4.71
C TYR A 36 -17.68 -2.78 -4.47
N LEU A 37 -17.45 -2.07 -3.35
CA LEU A 37 -18.11 -0.81 -3.00
C LEU A 37 -17.71 0.32 -3.97
N LYS A 38 -16.40 0.49 -4.22
CA LYS A 38 -15.89 1.54 -5.11
C LYS A 38 -16.39 1.38 -6.55
N GLU A 39 -16.53 0.15 -7.03
CA GLU A 39 -17.13 -0.13 -8.36
C GLU A 39 -18.60 0.29 -8.46
N ARG A 40 -19.26 0.52 -7.31
CA ARG A 40 -20.65 0.95 -7.19
C ARG A 40 -20.77 2.38 -6.66
N GLN A 41 -19.68 3.15 -6.74
CA GLN A 41 -19.63 4.56 -6.30
C GLN A 41 -19.91 4.76 -4.80
N VAL A 42 -19.78 3.70 -3.99
CA VAL A 42 -19.83 3.79 -2.52
C VAL A 42 -18.41 3.90 -2.01
N ILE A 43 -18.12 4.94 -1.23
CA ILE A 43 -16.80 5.20 -0.66
C ILE A 43 -16.85 4.91 0.86
N PRO A 44 -16.30 3.78 1.33
CA PRO A 44 -16.23 3.51 2.75
C PRO A 44 -15.16 4.37 3.42
N ALA A 45 -15.38 4.75 4.68
CA ALA A 45 -14.31 5.24 5.53
C ALA A 45 -13.47 4.08 6.06
N ILE A 46 -12.15 4.19 6.01
CA ILE A 46 -11.24 3.17 6.49
C ILE A 46 -10.36 3.78 7.58
N VAL A 47 -10.38 3.15 8.75
CA VAL A 47 -9.62 3.58 9.92
C VAL A 47 -8.84 2.42 10.54
N ALA A 48 -7.73 2.76 11.20
CA ALA A 48 -6.96 1.83 12.01
C ALA A 48 -6.33 2.54 13.22
N PRO A 49 -5.92 1.83 14.29
CA PRO A 49 -5.32 2.47 15.47
C PRO A 49 -3.92 3.04 15.20
N THR A 50 -3.18 2.47 14.24
CA THR A 50 -1.83 2.92 13.87
C THR A 50 -1.75 3.41 12.43
N GLY A 51 -0.83 4.34 12.14
CA GLY A 51 -0.63 4.85 10.77
C GLY A 51 -0.22 3.75 9.79
N ILE A 52 0.66 2.83 10.22
CA ILE A 52 1.12 1.71 9.39
C ILE A 52 -0.06 0.84 8.96
N ALA A 53 -0.92 0.43 9.90
CA ALA A 53 -2.10 -0.37 9.58
C ALA A 53 -3.08 0.41 8.69
N ALA A 54 -3.31 1.69 8.98
CA ALA A 54 -4.19 2.54 8.17
C ALA A 54 -3.70 2.63 6.71
N SER A 55 -2.39 2.77 6.50
CA SER A 55 -1.83 2.91 5.17
C SER A 55 -1.95 1.64 4.30
N HIS A 56 -2.06 0.45 4.92
CA HIS A 56 -2.25 -0.82 4.17
C HIS A 56 -3.56 -0.88 3.38
N LEU A 57 -4.60 -0.18 3.86
CA LEU A 57 -5.91 -0.10 3.21
C LEU A 57 -6.22 1.32 2.67
N LYS A 58 -5.21 2.18 2.56
CA LYS A 58 -5.36 3.60 2.17
C LYS A 58 -6.36 4.36 3.07
N GLY A 59 -6.41 4.00 4.35
CA GLY A 59 -7.21 4.68 5.37
C GLY A 59 -6.41 5.72 6.13
N GLN A 60 -6.99 6.18 7.24
CA GLN A 60 -6.33 7.09 8.19
C GLN A 60 -6.42 6.56 9.62
N THR A 61 -5.71 7.16 10.57
CA THR A 61 -5.81 6.71 11.95
C THR A 61 -7.18 7.06 12.55
N ILE A 62 -7.70 6.24 13.47
CA ILE A 62 -8.96 6.50 14.19
C ILE A 62 -8.95 7.92 14.78
N HIS A 63 -7.88 8.24 15.50
CA HIS A 63 -7.65 9.55 16.11
C HIS A 63 -7.77 10.72 15.12
N SER A 64 -7.20 10.58 13.92
CA SER A 64 -7.26 11.60 12.87
C SER A 64 -8.63 11.68 12.21
N PHE A 65 -9.26 10.52 11.93
CA PHE A 65 -10.59 10.43 11.33
C PHE A 65 -11.65 11.11 12.18
N PHE A 66 -11.65 10.82 13.49
CA PHE A 66 -12.61 11.35 14.45
C PHE A 66 -12.26 12.75 14.97
N GLY A 67 -11.04 13.24 14.72
CA GLY A 67 -10.60 14.56 15.16
C GLY A 67 -10.42 14.68 16.69
N ILE A 68 -10.25 13.54 17.37
CA ILE A 68 -10.24 13.41 18.84
C ILE A 68 -8.86 13.58 19.48
N GLY A 69 -7.81 13.77 18.68
CA GLY A 69 -6.44 13.87 19.19
C GLY A 69 -5.98 12.55 19.79
N ILE A 70 -5.31 12.57 20.94
CA ILE A 70 -4.83 11.36 21.65
C ILE A 70 -5.81 10.85 22.72
N ARG A 71 -7.07 11.33 22.69
CA ARG A 71 -8.07 11.00 23.70
C ARG A 71 -8.64 9.60 23.46
N GLU A 72 -8.70 8.78 24.51
CA GLU A 72 -9.45 7.52 24.51
C GLU A 72 -10.92 7.73 24.89
N VAL A 73 -11.20 8.70 25.75
CA VAL A 73 -12.55 9.05 26.23
C VAL A 73 -12.94 10.42 25.69
N VAL A 74 -14.11 10.47 25.06
CA VAL A 74 -14.73 11.70 24.55
C VAL A 74 -15.95 12.03 25.41
N GLU A 75 -15.89 13.17 26.11
CA GLU A 75 -16.96 13.72 26.95
C GLU A 75 -17.89 14.65 26.14
N ASP A 76 -19.10 14.91 26.64
CA ASP A 76 -20.13 15.67 25.92
C ASP A 76 -19.67 17.08 25.53
N GLY A 77 -18.98 17.80 26.43
CA GLY A 77 -18.43 19.12 26.12
C GLY A 77 -17.42 19.10 24.97
N PHE A 78 -16.67 18.00 24.80
CA PHE A 78 -15.77 17.87 23.64
C PHE A 78 -16.53 17.47 22.36
N ILE A 79 -17.62 16.71 22.46
CA ILE A 79 -18.51 16.42 21.33
C ILE A 79 -19.09 17.73 20.77
N GLU A 80 -19.55 18.65 21.64
CA GLU A 80 -20.03 19.97 21.21
C GLU A 80 -18.98 20.75 20.40
N VAL A 81 -17.71 20.71 20.85
CA VAL A 81 -16.58 21.29 20.11
C VAL A 81 -16.36 20.61 18.76
N LEU A 82 -16.53 19.28 18.67
CA LEU A 82 -16.42 18.56 17.40
C LEU A 82 -17.56 18.96 16.44
N LEU A 83 -18.80 19.07 16.93
CA LEU A 83 -19.98 19.42 16.12
C LEU A 83 -19.87 20.80 15.46
N GLN A 84 -19.10 21.73 16.06
CA GLN A 84 -18.80 23.04 15.46
C GLN A 84 -17.85 22.96 14.24
N ARG A 85 -17.15 21.84 14.04
CA ARG A 85 -16.20 21.67 12.93
C ARG A 85 -16.93 21.27 11.65
N LYS A 86 -17.16 22.24 10.76
CA LYS A 86 -17.86 22.06 9.48
C LYS A 86 -17.39 20.83 8.68
N TYR A 87 -16.08 20.62 8.56
CA TYR A 87 -15.53 19.48 7.80
C TYR A 87 -15.90 18.11 8.40
N LEU A 88 -15.97 17.97 9.73
CA LEU A 88 -16.42 16.73 10.36
C LEU A 88 -17.91 16.50 10.14
N ARG A 89 -18.70 17.57 10.12
CA ARG A 89 -20.14 17.49 9.86
C ARG A 89 -20.43 17.00 8.44
N THR A 90 -19.74 17.55 7.44
CA THR A 90 -19.82 17.05 6.06
C THR A 90 -19.47 15.57 5.99
N ARG A 91 -18.31 15.19 6.54
CA ARG A 91 -17.83 13.80 6.57
C ARG A 91 -18.82 12.83 7.19
N PHE A 92 -19.22 13.08 8.43
CA PHE A 92 -20.01 12.11 9.20
C PHE A 92 -21.46 12.08 8.75
N ASN A 93 -22.00 13.16 8.18
CA ASN A 93 -23.31 13.11 7.56
C ASN A 93 -23.33 12.17 6.35
N ALA A 94 -22.30 12.23 5.51
CA ALA A 94 -22.14 11.37 4.32
C ALA A 94 -21.61 9.95 4.62
N LEU A 95 -21.22 9.66 5.87
CA LEU A 95 -20.62 8.38 6.24
C LEU A 95 -21.68 7.28 6.35
N ASP A 96 -21.69 6.30 5.45
CA ASP A 96 -22.60 5.15 5.55
C ASP A 96 -21.92 3.84 5.97
N ILE A 97 -20.61 3.72 5.69
CA ILE A 97 -19.83 2.50 5.94
C ILE A 97 -18.49 2.86 6.58
N LEU A 98 -18.20 2.30 7.75
CA LEU A 98 -16.95 2.45 8.50
C LEU A 98 -16.24 1.10 8.63
N ILE A 99 -15.02 1.00 8.10
CA ILE A 99 -14.13 -0.15 8.22
C ILE A 99 -13.04 0.17 9.23
N ILE A 100 -12.90 -0.66 10.26
CA ILE A 100 -11.89 -0.55 11.33
C ILE A 100 -10.96 -1.77 11.23
N ASP A 101 -9.72 -1.57 10.78
CA ASP A 101 -8.71 -2.64 10.76
C ASP A 101 -7.84 -2.62 12.02
N GLU A 102 -7.23 -3.76 12.34
CA GLU A 102 -6.46 -4.01 13.58
C GLU A 102 -7.23 -3.66 14.87
N ILE A 103 -8.50 -4.08 14.96
CA ILE A 103 -9.40 -3.84 16.10
C ILE A 103 -8.84 -4.35 17.45
N SER A 104 -7.86 -5.26 17.43
CA SER A 104 -7.23 -5.77 18.66
C SER A 104 -6.50 -4.69 19.46
N MET A 105 -6.04 -3.63 18.79
CA MET A 105 -5.38 -2.48 19.40
C MET A 105 -6.35 -1.34 19.77
N VAL A 106 -7.66 -1.54 19.61
CA VAL A 106 -8.67 -0.53 19.98
C VAL A 106 -9.22 -0.83 21.37
N SER A 107 -9.09 0.13 22.28
CA SER A 107 -9.61 0.03 23.64
C SER A 107 -11.15 0.13 23.67
N PRO A 108 -11.82 -0.42 24.71
CA PRO A 108 -13.26 -0.27 24.88
C PRO A 108 -13.68 1.20 24.96
N GLU A 109 -12.87 2.03 25.62
CA GLU A 109 -13.12 3.47 25.74
C GLU A 109 -13.09 4.18 24.39
N LEU A 110 -12.06 3.89 23.58
CA LEU A 110 -11.92 4.48 22.24
C LEU A 110 -13.07 4.03 21.34
N PHE A 111 -13.45 2.76 21.39
CA PHE A 111 -14.56 2.21 20.61
C PHE A 111 -15.90 2.88 20.97
N SER A 112 -16.19 3.05 22.27
CA SER A 112 -17.38 3.78 22.73
C SER A 112 -17.33 5.28 22.42
N SER A 113 -16.15 5.88 22.41
CA SER A 113 -15.99 7.28 21.97
C SER A 113 -16.32 7.45 20.50
N MET A 114 -15.93 6.50 19.63
CA MET A 114 -16.31 6.51 18.21
C MET A 114 -17.83 6.47 18.03
N ASP A 115 -18.51 5.58 18.77
CA ASP A 115 -19.97 5.44 18.79
C ASP A 115 -20.65 6.76 19.17
N ARG A 116 -20.29 7.34 20.33
CA ARG A 116 -20.85 8.62 20.82
C ARG A 116 -20.68 9.75 19.82
N VAL A 117 -19.51 9.86 19.20
CA VAL A 117 -19.27 10.88 18.17
C VAL A 117 -20.23 10.69 17.00
N LEU A 118 -20.36 9.48 16.44
CA LEU A 118 -21.26 9.26 15.30
C LEU A 118 -22.73 9.43 15.66
N GLN A 119 -23.17 8.99 16.83
CA GLN A 119 -24.54 9.22 17.31
C GLN A 119 -24.89 10.72 17.35
N ALA A 120 -23.96 11.54 17.84
CA ALA A 120 -24.13 12.99 17.89
C ALA A 120 -24.18 13.63 16.50
N PHE A 121 -23.28 13.25 15.57
CA PHE A 121 -23.26 13.80 14.22
C PHE A 121 -24.44 13.34 13.36
N LYS A 122 -24.86 12.07 13.50
CA LYS A 122 -26.01 11.51 12.78
C LYS A 122 -27.35 11.87 13.41
N ASN A 123 -27.35 12.50 14.59
CA ASN A 123 -28.53 12.76 15.40
C ASN A 123 -29.41 11.50 15.56
N SER A 124 -28.77 10.38 15.93
CA SER A 124 -29.41 9.07 16.02
C SER A 124 -28.87 8.32 17.22
N SER A 125 -29.77 7.75 18.03
CA SER A 125 -29.43 6.85 19.14
C SER A 125 -29.09 5.43 18.70
N LYS A 126 -29.17 5.12 17.39
CA LYS A 126 -28.72 3.84 16.85
C LYS A 126 -27.20 3.69 17.08
N PRO A 127 -26.69 2.47 17.32
CA PRO A 127 -25.26 2.21 17.41
C PRO A 127 -24.52 2.81 16.21
N PHE A 128 -23.45 3.54 16.48
CA PHE A 128 -22.63 4.28 15.53
C PHE A 128 -23.44 5.24 14.64
N GLY A 129 -24.56 5.77 15.16
CA GLY A 129 -25.46 6.63 14.41
C GLY A 129 -26.15 5.94 13.23
N GLY A 130 -26.20 4.61 13.21
CA GLY A 130 -26.76 3.80 12.12
C GLY A 130 -25.79 3.53 10.96
N VAL A 131 -24.51 3.89 11.11
CA VAL A 131 -23.44 3.56 10.15
C VAL A 131 -23.17 2.05 10.17
N GLN A 132 -23.01 1.43 9.00
CA GLN A 132 -22.54 0.04 8.94
C GLN A 132 -21.08 -0.03 9.42
N VAL A 133 -20.82 -0.85 10.44
CA VAL A 133 -19.48 -1.03 10.98
C VAL A 133 -18.91 -2.39 10.59
N ILE A 134 -17.72 -2.39 9.98
CA ILE A 134 -16.92 -3.57 9.73
C ILE A 134 -15.66 -3.49 10.57
N ALA A 135 -15.53 -4.34 11.58
CA ALA A 135 -14.33 -4.48 12.38
C ALA A 135 -13.50 -5.67 11.89
N SER A 136 -12.18 -5.51 11.78
CA SER A 136 -11.24 -6.56 11.37
C SER A 136 -10.07 -6.61 12.34
N GLY A 137 -9.67 -7.81 12.75
CA GLY A 137 -8.46 -8.02 13.53
C GLY A 137 -8.42 -9.37 14.24
N ASP A 138 -7.41 -9.58 15.07
CA ASP A 138 -7.17 -10.82 15.78
C ASP A 138 -6.77 -10.50 17.22
N PHE A 139 -7.67 -10.75 18.18
CA PHE A 139 -7.44 -10.39 19.58
C PHE A 139 -6.32 -11.21 20.25
N PHE A 140 -5.83 -12.27 19.61
CA PHE A 140 -4.63 -12.99 20.05
C PHE A 140 -3.33 -12.26 19.68
N GLN A 141 -3.41 -11.25 18.82
CA GLN A 141 -2.28 -10.37 18.52
C GLN A 141 -2.12 -9.32 19.61
N LEU A 142 -1.41 -8.24 19.29
CA LEU A 142 -1.16 -7.16 20.22
C LEU A 142 -2.48 -6.52 20.71
N PRO A 143 -2.65 -6.40 22.04
CA PRO A 143 -3.76 -5.70 22.65
C PRO A 143 -3.55 -4.17 22.59
N PRO A 144 -4.52 -3.35 23.07
CA PRO A 144 -4.31 -1.91 23.15
C PRO A 144 -3.18 -1.57 24.12
N ILE A 145 -2.36 -0.59 23.75
CA ILE A 145 -1.23 -0.15 24.55
C ILE A 145 -1.77 0.57 25.79
N SER A 146 -1.49 0.05 26.98
CA SER A 146 -1.81 0.73 28.23
C SER A 146 -0.62 0.72 29.18
N LYS A 147 -0.42 1.83 29.90
CA LYS A 147 0.62 1.92 30.94
C LYS A 147 0.18 1.28 32.26
N VAL A 148 -1.11 1.00 32.41
CA VAL A 148 -1.72 0.50 33.65
C VAL A 148 -2.59 -0.71 33.31
N PRO A 149 -2.55 -1.79 34.11
CA PRO A 149 -3.49 -2.89 33.96
C PRO A 149 -4.93 -2.39 34.04
N LYS A 150 -5.75 -2.69 33.03
CA LYS A 150 -7.19 -2.39 33.02
C LYS A 150 -7.99 -3.69 33.06
N GLU A 151 -9.09 -3.71 33.81
CA GLU A 151 -10.04 -4.84 33.82
C GLU A 151 -10.72 -5.04 32.45
N LYS A 152 -11.03 -3.92 31.77
CA LYS A 152 -11.51 -3.90 30.39
C LYS A 152 -10.39 -3.46 29.48
N ARG A 153 -10.08 -4.32 28.51
CA ARG A 153 -8.93 -4.17 27.64
C ARG A 153 -9.29 -4.10 26.17
N PHE A 154 -10.33 -4.80 25.73
CA PHE A 154 -10.64 -4.96 24.31
C PHE A 154 -11.98 -4.34 23.92
N ALA A 155 -12.08 -3.88 22.67
CA ALA A 155 -13.30 -3.29 22.10
C ALA A 155 -14.59 -4.11 22.35
N TRP A 156 -14.49 -5.45 22.35
CA TRP A 156 -15.65 -6.32 22.58
C TRP A 156 -16.27 -6.23 23.98
N GLN A 157 -15.55 -5.64 24.94
CA GLN A 157 -16.05 -5.39 26.30
C GLN A 157 -16.85 -4.08 26.41
N SER A 158 -16.95 -3.30 25.33
CA SER A 158 -17.74 -2.06 25.29
C SER A 158 -19.24 -2.36 25.11
N PRO A 159 -20.14 -1.51 25.64
CA PRO A 159 -21.57 -1.58 25.34
C PRO A 159 -21.83 -1.43 23.83
N SER A 160 -21.15 -0.48 23.18
CA SER A 160 -21.29 -0.20 21.75
C SER A 160 -21.03 -1.43 20.87
N TRP A 161 -20.09 -2.31 21.26
CA TRP A 161 -19.85 -3.57 20.53
C TRP A 161 -21.04 -4.53 20.61
N ARG A 162 -21.65 -4.63 21.80
CA ARG A 162 -22.84 -5.46 22.02
C ARG A 162 -24.01 -4.94 21.19
N ASP A 163 -24.21 -3.63 21.19
CA ASP A 163 -25.36 -3.01 20.55
C ASP A 163 -25.26 -3.04 19.02
N LEU A 164 -24.04 -3.06 18.46
CA LEU A 164 -23.82 -3.25 17.03
C LEU A 164 -24.25 -4.63 16.50
N ASP A 165 -24.40 -5.63 17.38
CA ASP A 165 -24.79 -7.01 17.04
C ASP A 165 -24.00 -7.58 15.84
N PHE A 166 -22.67 -7.65 16.00
CA PHE A 166 -21.78 -8.08 14.92
C PHE A 166 -22.07 -9.51 14.43
N ARG A 167 -22.28 -9.66 13.12
CA ARG A 167 -22.13 -10.94 12.43
C ARG A 167 -20.65 -11.29 12.33
N THR A 168 -20.25 -12.30 13.09
CA THR A 168 -18.84 -12.68 13.20
C THR A 168 -18.42 -13.58 12.03
N CYS A 169 -17.27 -13.30 11.43
CA CYS A 169 -16.66 -14.07 10.34
C CYS A 169 -15.28 -14.57 10.80
N TYR A 170 -15.21 -15.80 11.30
CA TYR A 170 -13.96 -16.43 11.72
C TYR A 170 -13.32 -17.17 10.52
N LEU A 171 -12.26 -16.59 9.95
CA LEU A 171 -11.51 -17.18 8.84
C LEU A 171 -10.53 -18.25 9.35
N GLU A 172 -10.58 -19.44 8.76
CA GLU A 172 -9.81 -20.61 9.23
C GLU A 172 -8.62 -20.93 8.33
N VAL A 173 -8.73 -20.67 7.03
CA VAL A 173 -7.68 -21.00 6.05
C VAL A 173 -6.51 -20.03 6.18
N LYS A 174 -5.32 -20.57 6.50
CA LYS A 174 -4.06 -19.82 6.55
C LYS A 174 -3.42 -19.80 5.16
N PHE A 175 -3.09 -18.61 4.66
CA PHE A 175 -2.47 -18.41 3.34
C PHE A 175 -1.00 -17.96 3.41
N ARG A 176 -0.55 -17.49 4.58
CA ARG A 176 0.82 -16.94 4.74
C ARG A 176 1.85 -18.02 5.01
N GLN A 177 1.52 -18.98 5.87
CA GLN A 177 2.37 -20.11 6.22
C GLN A 177 1.94 -21.32 5.43
N ASP A 178 2.90 -21.97 4.78
CA ASP A 178 2.80 -23.28 4.12
C ASP A 178 3.53 -24.38 4.90
N ASP A 179 4.17 -24.03 6.03
CA ASP A 179 4.94 -24.93 6.89
C ASP A 179 4.13 -25.41 8.10
N ASP A 180 3.84 -26.71 8.13
CA ASP A 180 3.11 -27.39 9.21
C ASP A 180 3.77 -27.22 10.58
N LYS A 181 5.11 -27.09 10.66
CA LYS A 181 5.83 -26.91 11.94
C LYS A 181 5.51 -25.56 12.56
N LEU A 182 5.64 -24.48 11.78
CA LEU A 182 5.34 -23.14 12.27
C LEU A 182 3.84 -22.95 12.54
N ILE A 183 2.98 -23.53 11.69
CA ILE A 183 1.53 -23.52 11.90
C ILE A 183 1.18 -24.14 13.26
N ARG A 184 1.78 -25.28 13.60
CA ARG A 184 1.59 -25.95 14.89
C ARG A 184 2.01 -25.07 16.06
N VAL A 185 3.21 -24.49 16.01
CA VAL A 185 3.71 -23.60 17.07
C VAL A 185 2.74 -22.44 17.30
N LEU A 186 2.27 -21.81 16.22
CA LEU A 186 1.31 -20.69 16.31
C LEU A 186 -0.04 -21.12 16.88
N ASP A 187 -0.53 -22.31 16.54
CA ASP A 187 -1.80 -22.84 17.08
C ASP A 187 -1.69 -23.23 18.55
N ASP A 188 -0.56 -23.81 18.96
CA ASP A 188 -0.27 -24.12 20.37
C ASP A 188 -0.24 -22.84 21.22
N ILE A 189 0.43 -21.77 20.72
CA ILE A 189 0.40 -20.46 21.37
C ILE A 189 -1.04 -19.97 21.50
N ARG A 190 -1.84 -20.01 20.42
CA ARG A 190 -3.26 -19.59 20.45
C ARG A 190 -4.11 -20.41 21.42
N ARG A 191 -3.81 -21.69 21.63
CA ARG A 191 -4.51 -22.53 22.62
C ARG A 191 -4.12 -22.18 24.05
N GLY A 192 -3.05 -21.41 24.25
CA GLY A 192 -2.48 -21.10 25.56
C GLY A 192 -1.70 -22.27 26.17
N VAL A 193 -1.45 -23.33 25.39
CA VAL A 193 -0.75 -24.54 25.85
C VAL A 193 0.28 -24.92 24.79
N ILE A 194 1.56 -24.77 25.13
CA ILE A 194 2.67 -25.12 24.26
C ILE A 194 3.00 -26.60 24.42
N SER A 195 2.87 -27.38 23.35
CA SER A 195 3.29 -28.78 23.38
C SER A 195 4.81 -28.89 23.44
N GLU A 196 5.31 -29.99 24.02
CA GLU A 196 6.75 -30.28 24.08
C GLU A 196 7.40 -30.24 22.69
N LEU A 197 6.70 -30.76 21.68
CA LEU A 197 7.16 -30.70 20.28
C LEU A 197 7.29 -29.25 19.77
N SER A 198 6.32 -28.38 20.06
CA SER A 198 6.41 -26.96 19.67
C SER A 198 7.53 -26.23 20.39
N TYR A 199 7.78 -26.58 21.65
CA TYR A 199 8.91 -26.04 22.40
C TYR A 199 10.25 -26.50 21.81
N GLN A 200 10.38 -27.78 21.47
CA GLN A 200 11.55 -28.33 20.77
C GLN A 200 11.77 -27.64 19.42
N ILE A 201 10.72 -27.44 18.62
CA ILE A 201 10.80 -26.71 17.35
C ILE A 201 11.38 -25.31 17.57
N LEU A 202 10.92 -24.57 18.58
CA LEU A 202 11.45 -23.24 18.90
C LEU A 202 12.91 -23.30 19.39
N ASN A 203 13.23 -24.27 20.24
CA ASN A 203 14.59 -24.46 20.77
C ASN A 203 15.60 -24.81 19.66
N ASP A 204 15.19 -25.60 18.66
CA ASP A 204 15.98 -25.89 17.46
C ASP A 204 16.28 -24.65 16.61
N ARG A 205 15.56 -23.54 16.83
CA ARG A 205 15.82 -22.23 16.19
C ARG A 205 16.66 -21.30 17.05
N HIS A 206 16.97 -21.67 18.29
CA HIS A 206 17.76 -20.84 19.19
C HIS A 206 19.18 -20.67 18.66
N LEU A 207 19.57 -19.42 18.41
CA LEU A 207 20.87 -19.01 17.84
C LEU A 207 21.26 -19.69 16.52
N ARG A 208 20.32 -20.40 15.88
CA ARG A 208 20.56 -21.11 14.62
C ARG A 208 20.86 -20.12 13.50
N GLU A 209 21.93 -20.38 12.76
CA GLU A 209 22.28 -19.56 11.61
C GLU A 209 21.25 -19.73 10.50
N LEU A 210 20.91 -18.61 9.86
CA LEU A 210 20.00 -18.57 8.73
C LEU A 210 20.83 -18.69 7.45
N ASN A 211 20.41 -19.56 6.54
CA ASN A 211 21.06 -19.73 5.24
C ASN A 211 20.65 -18.60 4.29
N THR A 212 21.05 -17.37 4.61
CA THR A 212 20.77 -16.16 3.86
C THR A 212 22.06 -15.49 3.44
N ASP A 213 22.14 -15.01 2.19
CA ASP A 213 23.30 -14.28 1.66
C ASP A 213 23.58 -12.93 2.37
N TYR A 214 22.77 -12.57 3.36
CA TYR A 214 22.84 -11.31 4.08
C TYR A 214 22.33 -11.43 5.52
N LYS A 215 22.62 -10.42 6.35
CA LYS A 215 22.13 -10.32 7.73
C LYS A 215 20.62 -10.09 7.76
N PRO A 216 19.83 -11.03 8.29
CA PRO A 216 18.37 -10.89 8.36
C PRO A 216 17.94 -9.73 9.25
N THR A 217 16.73 -9.22 9.01
CA THR A 217 16.15 -8.15 9.82
C THR A 217 15.94 -8.61 11.26
N ARG A 218 16.34 -7.78 12.23
CA ARG A 218 16.16 -8.04 13.66
C ARG A 218 14.85 -7.45 14.17
N LEU A 219 14.03 -8.25 14.84
CA LEU A 219 12.81 -7.81 15.51
C LEU A 219 13.05 -7.60 17.00
N TYR A 220 12.78 -6.39 17.47
CA TYR A 220 12.89 -6.01 18.88
C TYR A 220 11.53 -5.71 19.52
N THR A 221 11.41 -5.99 20.82
CA THR A 221 10.19 -5.70 21.60
C THR A 221 10.01 -4.20 21.88
N HIS A 222 11.10 -3.44 22.01
CA HIS A 222 11.10 -2.02 22.35
C HIS A 222 11.58 -1.14 21.19
N ASN A 223 11.08 0.09 21.13
CA ASN A 223 11.49 1.09 20.11
C ASN A 223 12.91 1.63 20.32
N LEU A 224 13.47 1.50 21.52
CA LEU A 224 14.81 1.98 21.83
C LEU A 224 15.82 1.23 20.95
N ASP A 225 16.63 2.00 20.23
CA ASP A 225 17.74 1.57 19.38
C ASP A 225 17.48 1.09 17.95
N VAL A 226 16.24 1.01 17.45
CA VAL A 226 16.02 0.56 16.05
C VAL A 226 16.68 1.50 15.04
N ASP A 227 16.38 2.79 15.11
CA ASP A 227 16.95 3.77 14.17
C ASP A 227 18.46 3.93 14.42
N ARG A 228 18.93 3.85 15.68
CA ARG A 228 20.36 3.85 16.04
C ARG A 228 21.12 2.67 15.43
N ILE A 229 20.59 1.45 15.56
CA ILE A 229 21.18 0.23 14.98
C ILE A 229 21.24 0.35 13.46
N ASN A 230 20.17 0.82 12.83
CA ASN A 230 20.13 1.02 11.39
C ASN A 230 21.18 2.03 10.93
N SER A 231 21.33 3.17 11.62
CA SER A 231 22.37 4.15 11.32
C SER A 231 23.78 3.58 11.54
N LEU A 232 24.04 2.91 12.66
CA LEU A 232 25.34 2.32 12.97
C LEU A 232 25.73 1.23 11.96
N GLU A 233 24.80 0.36 11.56
CA GLU A 233 25.09 -0.65 10.53
C GLU A 233 25.30 -0.02 9.14
N LEU A 234 24.62 1.08 8.82
CA LEU A 234 24.89 1.84 7.59
C LEU A 234 26.27 2.52 7.62
N GLU A 235 26.68 3.05 8.78
CA GLU A 235 27.99 3.69 8.98
C GLU A 235 29.14 2.69 8.80
N LYS A 236 28.97 1.44 9.24
CA LYS A 236 29.96 0.36 9.05
C LYS A 236 30.27 0.07 7.57
N ILE A 237 29.37 0.42 6.65
CA ILE A 237 29.60 0.27 5.22
C ILE A 237 30.48 1.43 4.73
N THR A 238 31.71 1.12 4.31
CA THR A 238 32.69 2.10 3.82
C THR A 238 32.38 2.65 2.43
N LEU A 239 31.50 1.98 1.68
CA LEU A 239 31.07 2.43 0.36
C LEU A 239 30.28 3.75 0.44
N PRO A 240 30.37 4.61 -0.60
CA PRO A 240 29.74 5.93 -0.58
C PRO A 240 28.21 5.83 -0.46
N PRO A 241 27.59 6.72 0.34
CA PRO A 241 26.15 6.82 0.44
C PRO A 241 25.54 7.42 -0.83
N ARG A 242 24.26 7.15 -1.01
CA ARG A 242 23.42 7.78 -2.01
C ARG A 242 22.14 8.24 -1.34
N ASP A 243 21.91 9.54 -1.40
CA ASP A 243 20.80 10.19 -0.71
C ASP A 243 19.64 10.47 -1.67
N TYR A 244 18.43 10.24 -1.18
CA TYR A 244 17.19 10.44 -1.90
C TYR A 244 16.29 11.36 -1.08
N SER A 245 16.11 12.58 -1.56
CA SER A 245 15.12 13.51 -1.01
C SER A 245 13.77 13.29 -1.67
N HIS A 246 12.71 13.42 -0.89
CA HIS A 246 11.35 13.28 -1.37
C HIS A 246 10.94 14.43 -2.31
N ILE A 247 9.99 14.16 -3.19
CA ILE A 247 9.31 15.16 -4.01
C ILE A 247 7.88 15.27 -3.50
N SER A 248 7.41 16.46 -3.14
CA SER A 248 6.05 16.64 -2.60
C SER A 248 5.24 17.68 -3.34
N ARG A 249 3.91 17.51 -3.34
CA ARG A 249 2.94 18.51 -3.77
C ARG A 249 1.82 18.59 -2.75
N GLY A 250 1.37 19.80 -2.39
CA GLY A 250 0.30 20.03 -1.43
C GLY A 250 0.73 20.98 -0.31
N SER A 251 -0.16 21.25 0.65
CA SER A 251 0.16 22.10 1.79
C SER A 251 1.12 21.40 2.76
N LYS A 252 1.98 22.18 3.43
CA LYS A 252 2.95 21.66 4.42
C LYS A 252 2.28 20.76 5.48
N LYS A 253 1.13 21.21 5.99
CA LYS A 253 0.32 20.45 6.98
C LYS A 253 -0.16 19.10 6.45
N ASN A 254 -0.50 18.99 5.16
CA ASN A 254 -0.92 17.71 4.57
C ASN A 254 0.28 16.81 4.26
N ILE A 255 1.43 17.38 3.88
CA ILE A 255 2.68 16.63 3.70
C ILE A 255 3.13 16.01 5.04
N GLU A 256 3.13 16.78 6.13
CA GLU A 256 3.45 16.28 7.48
C GLU A 256 2.53 15.12 7.91
N LYS A 257 1.25 15.17 7.54
CA LYS A 257 0.32 14.06 7.81
C LYS A 257 0.73 12.77 7.09
N ILE A 258 1.25 12.85 5.86
CA ILE A 258 1.71 11.66 5.13
C ILE A 258 2.90 11.03 5.84
N PHE A 259 3.88 11.83 6.27
CA PHE A 259 5.03 11.33 7.03
C PHE A 259 4.61 10.70 8.37
N ASN A 260 3.70 11.33 9.09
CA ASN A 260 3.22 10.81 10.38
C ASN A 260 2.37 9.54 10.27
N SER A 261 1.76 9.30 9.11
CA SER A 261 0.87 8.16 8.88
C SER A 261 1.50 7.02 8.07
N SER A 262 2.72 7.18 7.57
CA SER A 262 3.39 6.16 6.75
C SER A 262 4.82 5.89 7.22
N LEU A 263 5.48 4.93 6.57
CA LEU A 263 6.88 4.59 6.86
C LEU A 263 7.89 5.38 6.01
N VAL A 264 7.41 6.25 5.12
CA VAL A 264 8.24 7.02 4.18
C VAL A 264 9.10 8.04 4.93
N LEU A 265 10.33 8.23 4.45
CA LEU A 265 11.29 9.17 5.03
C LEU A 265 11.43 10.41 4.17
N GLU A 266 11.61 11.57 4.82
CA GLU A 266 11.93 12.83 4.13
C GLU A 266 13.22 12.71 3.31
N ASN A 267 14.24 12.12 3.93
CA ASN A 267 15.53 11.82 3.32
C ASN A 267 15.86 10.35 3.59
N LEU A 268 16.17 9.62 2.52
CA LEU A 268 16.61 8.24 2.59
C LEU A 268 18.06 8.16 2.13
N SER A 269 18.96 7.68 2.99
CA SER A 269 20.35 7.40 2.63
C SER A 269 20.56 5.90 2.49
N LEU A 270 21.11 5.46 1.37
CA LEU A 270 21.42 4.05 1.09
C LEU A 270 22.88 3.89 0.68
N LYS A 271 23.47 2.75 1.05
CA LYS A 271 24.78 2.31 0.57
C LYS A 271 24.65 0.94 -0.10
N LYS A 272 25.55 0.60 -1.02
CA LYS A 272 25.65 -0.77 -1.53
C LYS A 272 26.02 -1.69 -0.35
N GLY A 273 25.21 -2.72 -0.11
CA GLY A 273 25.26 -3.59 1.07
C GLY A 273 24.24 -3.24 2.15
N ALA A 274 23.47 -2.15 2.01
CA ALA A 274 22.46 -1.79 2.99
C ALA A 274 21.30 -2.80 3.00
N VAL A 275 20.90 -3.24 4.20
CA VAL A 275 19.72 -4.09 4.40
C VAL A 275 18.49 -3.19 4.45
N VAL A 276 17.51 -3.49 3.60
CA VAL A 276 16.31 -2.68 3.39
C VAL A 276 15.05 -3.53 3.43
N ILE A 277 13.94 -2.87 3.73
CA ILE A 277 12.59 -3.43 3.67
C ILE A 277 11.73 -2.57 2.75
N PHE A 278 10.93 -3.24 1.92
CA PHE A 278 9.92 -2.58 1.09
C PHE A 278 8.75 -2.14 1.95
N ILE A 279 8.34 -0.88 1.83
CA ILE A 279 7.25 -0.29 2.62
C ILE A 279 5.94 -0.12 1.83
N LYS A 280 5.86 -0.74 0.65
CA LYS A 280 4.70 -0.70 -0.25
C LYS A 280 4.53 -2.01 -1.02
N ASN A 281 3.33 -2.27 -1.52
CA ASN A 281 3.02 -3.43 -2.35
C ASN A 281 3.19 -3.11 -3.84
N SER A 282 3.92 -3.95 -4.57
CA SER A 282 4.01 -3.91 -6.03
C SER A 282 4.01 -5.32 -6.60
N LEU A 283 2.84 -5.79 -7.05
CA LEU A 283 2.68 -7.13 -7.62
C LEU A 283 3.50 -7.28 -8.92
N GLU A 284 3.56 -6.24 -9.75
CA GLU A 284 4.33 -6.23 -11.01
C GLU A 284 5.83 -6.38 -10.76
N GLN A 285 6.36 -5.67 -9.76
CA GLN A 285 7.77 -5.77 -9.39
C GLN A 285 8.03 -6.99 -8.49
N GLY A 286 6.97 -7.64 -8.00
CA GLY A 286 6.99 -8.87 -7.21
C GLY A 286 7.55 -8.69 -5.81
N TYR A 287 7.21 -7.57 -5.17
CA TYR A 287 7.42 -7.38 -3.73
C TYR A 287 6.13 -6.90 -3.06
N VAL A 288 6.01 -7.24 -1.79
CA VAL A 288 4.97 -6.76 -0.89
C VAL A 288 5.59 -6.00 0.27
N ASN A 289 4.79 -5.23 0.99
CA ASN A 289 5.21 -4.56 2.21
C ASN A 289 5.75 -5.60 3.20
N GLY A 290 7.01 -5.41 3.62
CA GLY A 290 7.75 -6.36 4.44
C GLY A 290 8.75 -7.24 3.70
N THR A 291 8.76 -7.21 2.36
CA THR A 291 9.83 -7.89 1.60
C THR A 291 11.17 -7.30 2.00
N THR A 292 12.12 -8.14 2.42
CA THR A 292 13.47 -7.73 2.82
C THR A 292 14.47 -7.98 1.71
N GLY A 293 15.55 -7.21 1.69
CA GLY A 293 16.64 -7.42 0.76
C GLY A 293 17.86 -6.57 1.04
N VAL A 294 18.85 -6.69 0.17
CA VAL A 294 20.09 -5.92 0.21
C VAL A 294 20.25 -5.09 -1.04
N VAL A 295 20.65 -3.83 -0.88
CA VAL A 295 21.03 -2.97 -1.99
C VAL A 295 22.31 -3.52 -2.62
N VAL A 296 22.21 -4.15 -3.79
CA VAL A 296 23.36 -4.72 -4.52
C VAL A 296 24.06 -3.70 -5.42
N GLY A 297 23.43 -2.56 -5.65
CA GLY A 297 24.01 -1.46 -6.39
C GLY A 297 22.98 -0.40 -6.74
N PHE A 298 23.39 0.51 -7.60
CA PHE A 298 22.57 1.60 -8.09
C PHE A 298 22.62 1.62 -9.61
N SER A 299 21.50 1.94 -10.21
CA SER A 299 21.36 2.15 -11.65
C SER A 299 22.34 3.20 -12.16
N LYS A 300 22.97 2.93 -13.30
CA LYS A 300 23.87 3.90 -13.95
C LYS A 300 23.10 5.04 -14.62
N SER A 301 21.86 4.82 -15.05
CA SER A 301 21.09 5.80 -15.84
C SER A 301 20.45 6.89 -14.98
N ASP A 302 19.87 6.52 -13.85
CA ASP A 302 19.05 7.40 -13.01
C ASP A 302 19.40 7.31 -11.52
N GLY A 303 20.36 6.47 -11.16
CA GLY A 303 20.82 6.35 -9.78
C GLY A 303 19.90 5.60 -8.83
N MET A 304 18.83 4.99 -9.33
CA MET A 304 17.86 4.27 -8.51
C MET A 304 18.44 2.97 -7.91
N PRO A 305 18.01 2.55 -6.71
CA PRO A 305 18.58 1.37 -6.05
C PRO A 305 18.15 0.07 -6.73
N ILE A 306 19.07 -0.91 -6.72
CA ILE A 306 18.84 -2.28 -7.15
C ILE A 306 18.92 -3.16 -5.91
N VAL A 307 17.82 -3.81 -5.55
CA VAL A 307 17.69 -4.63 -4.34
C VAL A 307 17.65 -6.11 -4.71
N LYS A 308 18.52 -6.93 -4.11
CA LYS A 308 18.41 -8.39 -4.14
C LYS A 308 17.62 -8.84 -2.92
N THR A 309 16.47 -9.46 -3.13
CA THR A 309 15.62 -9.98 -2.05
C THR A 309 16.20 -11.24 -1.41
N SER A 310 15.69 -11.62 -0.24
CA SER A 310 15.76 -12.98 0.38
C SER A 310 15.67 -14.12 -0.63
N SER A 311 14.70 -14.05 -1.54
CA SER A 311 14.48 -15.07 -2.58
C SER A 311 15.53 -15.10 -3.69
N GLY A 312 16.52 -14.21 -3.65
CA GLY A 312 17.54 -14.05 -4.69
C GLY A 312 17.13 -13.18 -5.89
N LYS A 313 15.84 -12.80 -6.00
CA LYS A 313 15.34 -11.93 -7.06
C LYS A 313 15.95 -10.52 -6.96
N LYS A 314 16.47 -10.00 -8.07
CA LYS A 314 16.91 -8.60 -8.19
C LYS A 314 15.75 -7.71 -8.67
N ILE A 315 15.52 -6.62 -7.96
CA ILE A 315 14.43 -5.68 -8.18
C ILE A 315 15.02 -4.29 -8.40
N PHE A 316 14.64 -3.67 -9.51
CA PHE A 316 14.94 -2.26 -9.77
C PHE A 316 13.86 -1.41 -9.11
N VAL A 317 14.26 -0.52 -8.19
CA VAL A 317 13.31 0.20 -7.34
C VAL A 317 13.25 1.66 -7.74
N GLY A 318 12.14 2.06 -8.38
CA GLY A 318 11.86 3.45 -8.72
C GLY A 318 11.19 4.22 -7.58
N LEU A 319 10.90 5.49 -7.82
CA LEU A 319 10.05 6.29 -6.93
C LEU A 319 8.62 5.75 -6.94
N ASP A 320 7.99 5.78 -5.77
CA ASP A 320 6.58 5.50 -5.61
C ASP A 320 5.89 6.63 -4.84
N GLU A 321 4.57 6.73 -4.97
CA GLU A 321 3.77 7.85 -4.48
C GLU A 321 2.88 7.47 -3.28
N TRP A 322 2.88 8.32 -2.25
CA TRP A 322 1.92 8.34 -1.16
C TRP A 322 1.04 9.57 -1.33
N SER A 323 -0.27 9.38 -1.21
CA SER A 323 -1.25 10.45 -1.39
C SER A 323 -2.21 10.51 -0.21
N ILE A 324 -2.73 11.71 0.05
CA ILE A 324 -3.95 11.90 0.85
C ILE A 324 -5.04 12.34 -0.11
N GLU A 325 -6.15 11.62 -0.07
CA GLU A 325 -7.39 11.94 -0.78
C GLU A 325 -8.32 12.73 0.16
N ASN A 326 -9.08 13.68 -0.39
CA ASN A 326 -10.21 14.29 0.32
C ASN A 326 -11.44 13.34 0.28
N GLU A 327 -12.55 13.79 0.85
CA GLU A 327 -13.80 13.03 0.92
C GLU A 327 -14.41 12.74 -0.45
N ASP A 328 -14.10 13.58 -1.46
CA ASP A 328 -14.53 13.42 -2.85
C ASP A 328 -13.59 12.51 -3.68
N GLY A 329 -12.53 11.97 -3.06
CA GLY A 329 -11.52 11.12 -3.72
C GLY A 329 -10.46 11.89 -4.51
N GLU A 330 -10.39 13.21 -4.38
CA GLU A 330 -9.37 14.06 -5.00
C GLU A 330 -8.09 14.09 -4.17
N ILE A 331 -6.95 14.04 -4.85
CA ILE A 331 -5.64 14.04 -4.18
C ILE A 331 -5.27 15.47 -3.75
N ILE A 332 -5.22 15.71 -2.43
CA ILE A 332 -4.89 17.02 -1.84
C ILE A 332 -3.41 17.17 -1.46
N ALA A 333 -2.69 16.06 -1.35
CA ALA A 333 -1.24 16.05 -1.16
C ALA A 333 -0.63 14.76 -1.68
N THR A 334 0.62 14.84 -2.16
CA THR A 334 1.42 13.71 -2.63
C THR A 334 2.85 13.82 -2.14
N ILE A 335 3.47 12.67 -1.88
CA ILE A 335 4.89 12.49 -1.65
C ILE A 335 5.37 11.39 -2.58
N SER A 336 6.39 11.64 -3.37
CA SER A 336 7.10 10.66 -4.18
C SER A 336 8.48 10.41 -3.60
N GLN A 337 8.80 9.15 -3.32
CA GLN A 337 10.05 8.72 -2.69
C GLN A 337 10.35 7.26 -3.02
N VAL A 338 11.60 6.82 -2.88
CA VAL A 338 11.96 5.40 -2.97
C VAL A 338 11.24 4.60 -1.86
N PRO A 339 10.47 3.53 -2.16
CA PRO A 339 9.68 2.78 -1.19
C PRO A 339 10.51 1.79 -0.36
N LEU A 340 11.61 2.26 0.20
CA LEU A 340 12.54 1.50 1.03
C LEU A 340 12.79 2.19 2.36
N ARG A 341 13.06 1.39 3.39
CA ARG A 341 13.62 1.84 4.67
C ARG A 341 14.74 0.90 5.09
N LEU A 342 15.73 1.40 5.82
CA LEU A 342 16.74 0.56 6.46
C LEU A 342 16.09 -0.45 7.40
N ALA A 343 16.58 -1.68 7.38
CA ALA A 343 15.91 -2.81 8.01
C ALA A 343 16.87 -3.83 8.63
N TRP A 344 18.01 -3.38 9.16
CA TRP A 344 18.77 -4.24 10.09
C TRP A 344 17.99 -4.47 11.38
N ALA A 345 17.16 -3.50 11.77
CA ALA A 345 16.28 -3.59 12.93
C ALA A 345 14.90 -3.00 12.62
N ILE A 346 13.84 -3.61 13.14
CA ILE A 346 12.49 -3.04 13.27
C ILE A 346 11.86 -3.50 14.59
N THR A 347 10.81 -2.83 15.06
CA THR A 347 10.06 -3.30 16.24
C THR A 347 8.96 -4.27 15.87
N ILE A 348 8.63 -5.19 16.80
CA ILE A 348 7.53 -6.14 16.64
C ILE A 348 6.21 -5.42 16.34
N HIS A 349 5.93 -4.30 17.02
CA HIS A 349 4.77 -3.45 16.75
C HIS A 349 4.70 -2.97 15.30
N LYS A 350 5.82 -2.49 14.74
CA LYS A 350 5.88 -2.03 13.35
C LYS A 350 5.84 -3.17 12.34
N SER A 351 6.15 -4.40 12.75
CA SER A 351 6.07 -5.60 11.92
C SER A 351 4.64 -6.14 11.75
N GLN A 352 3.67 -5.69 12.55
CA GLN A 352 2.29 -6.18 12.47
C GLN A 352 1.69 -5.94 11.08
N GLY A 353 0.92 -6.92 10.60
CA GLY A 353 0.41 -6.93 9.22
C GLY A 353 1.45 -7.33 8.15
N MET A 354 2.75 -7.24 8.43
CA MET A 354 3.82 -7.56 7.45
C MET A 354 4.09 -9.06 7.34
N THR A 355 4.71 -9.47 6.25
CA THR A 355 5.20 -10.85 6.05
C THR A 355 6.69 -10.79 5.75
N LEU A 356 7.49 -11.57 6.50
CA LEU A 356 8.95 -11.61 6.41
C LEU A 356 9.39 -13.01 5.94
N ASP A 357 10.37 -13.06 5.03
CA ASP A 357 10.93 -14.34 4.57
C ASP A 357 11.87 -14.94 5.62
N ALA A 358 12.68 -14.11 6.27
CA ALA A 358 13.56 -14.50 7.37
C ALA A 358 13.75 -13.34 8.35
N ALA A 359 13.91 -13.64 9.64
CA ALA A 359 14.20 -12.65 10.67
C ALA A 359 14.94 -13.25 11.86
N GLU A 360 15.78 -12.42 12.49
CA GLU A 360 16.27 -12.69 13.84
C GLU A 360 15.30 -12.05 14.84
N ILE A 361 14.76 -12.82 15.77
CA ILE A 361 13.74 -12.34 16.72
C ILE A 361 14.27 -12.54 18.13
N ASP A 362 14.33 -11.44 18.90
CA ASP A 362 14.61 -11.50 20.33
C ASP A 362 13.32 -11.33 21.12
N LEU A 363 12.86 -12.42 21.72
CA LEU A 363 11.68 -12.47 22.58
C LEU A 363 12.04 -12.56 24.07
N GLY A 364 13.33 -12.46 24.44
CA GLY A 364 13.77 -12.57 25.84
C GLY A 364 13.27 -11.42 26.72
N ARG A 365 12.99 -10.26 26.12
CA ARG A 365 12.42 -9.07 26.79
C ARG A 365 10.96 -8.81 26.40
N THR A 366 10.20 -9.86 26.13
CA THR A 366 8.76 -9.74 25.86
C THR A 366 8.06 -9.37 27.16
N PHE A 367 7.21 -8.34 27.09
CA PHE A 367 6.53 -7.75 28.26
C PHE A 367 5.01 -7.67 28.10
N GLU A 368 4.50 -7.92 26.88
CA GLU A 368 3.07 -7.94 26.59
C GLU A 368 2.66 -9.28 25.98
N VAL A 369 1.48 -9.75 26.37
CA VAL A 369 0.85 -10.92 25.76
C VAL A 369 0.63 -10.71 24.26
N GLY A 370 0.74 -11.78 23.48
CA GLY A 370 0.60 -11.72 22.03
C GLY A 370 1.80 -11.11 21.29
N GLN A 371 2.80 -10.50 21.95
CA GLN A 371 4.02 -10.00 21.28
C GLN A 371 4.78 -11.12 20.57
N GLY A 372 5.03 -12.26 21.24
CA GLY A 372 5.72 -13.39 20.62
C GLY A 372 4.88 -14.02 19.49
N TYR A 373 3.57 -14.16 19.67
CA TYR A 373 2.67 -14.61 18.60
C TYR A 373 2.71 -13.69 17.38
N VAL A 374 2.68 -12.37 17.55
CA VAL A 374 2.81 -11.41 16.44
C VAL A 374 4.14 -11.56 15.74
N ALA A 375 5.24 -11.62 16.49
CA ALA A 375 6.59 -11.72 15.94
C ALA A 375 6.79 -13.03 15.13
N LEU A 376 6.45 -14.17 15.72
CA LEU A 376 6.58 -15.48 15.08
C LEU A 376 5.67 -15.61 13.86
N SER A 377 4.45 -15.05 13.90
CA SER A 377 3.50 -15.09 12.79
C SER A 377 3.87 -14.21 11.59
N ARG A 378 4.95 -13.43 11.68
CA ARG A 378 5.48 -12.66 10.54
C ARG A 378 6.25 -13.57 9.58
N ILE A 379 6.83 -14.65 10.09
CA ILE A 379 7.66 -15.57 9.33
C ILE A 379 6.78 -16.52 8.50
N LYS A 380 7.20 -16.82 7.28
CA LYS A 380 6.49 -17.76 6.38
C LYS A 380 6.78 -19.22 6.74
N ASN A 381 8.04 -19.56 6.99
CA ASN A 381 8.53 -20.91 7.23
C ASN A 381 9.46 -20.91 8.46
N ILE A 382 9.41 -21.96 9.30
CA ILE A 382 10.27 -22.07 10.48
C ILE A 382 11.76 -21.90 10.14
N ASP A 383 12.19 -22.27 8.92
CA ASP A 383 13.53 -22.09 8.39
C ASP A 383 14.01 -20.65 8.24
N GLY A 384 13.09 -19.70 8.17
CA GLY A 384 13.38 -18.27 8.23
C GLY A 384 13.55 -17.70 9.64
N LEU A 385 13.34 -18.49 10.70
CA LEU A 385 13.37 -18.00 12.09
C LEU A 385 14.74 -18.23 12.75
N ARG A 386 15.34 -17.17 13.29
CA ARG A 386 16.43 -17.27 14.29
C ARG A 386 15.96 -16.65 15.59
N LEU A 387 15.95 -17.43 16.67
CA LEU A 387 15.58 -16.93 17.99
C LEU A 387 16.80 -16.56 18.81
N MET A 388 16.87 -15.30 19.25
CA MET A 388 17.97 -14.80 20.09
C MET A 388 17.71 -15.04 21.58
N GLY A 389 16.44 -15.03 21.98
CA GLY A 389 16.00 -15.24 23.34
C GLY A 389 14.50 -15.46 23.37
N LEU A 390 14.01 -16.16 24.40
CA LEU A 390 12.61 -16.48 24.60
C LEU A 390 12.31 -16.47 26.10
N ASN A 391 11.20 -15.86 26.50
CA ASN A 391 10.68 -15.93 27.87
C ASN A 391 9.23 -16.45 27.84
N ASP A 392 8.68 -16.80 29.01
CA ASP A 392 7.33 -17.38 29.10
C ASP A 392 6.23 -16.42 28.63
N MET A 393 6.41 -15.12 28.87
CA MET A 393 5.48 -14.07 28.41
C MET A 393 5.32 -14.07 26.88
N ALA A 394 6.39 -14.38 26.14
CA ALA A 394 6.34 -14.44 24.68
C ALA A 394 5.37 -15.49 24.14
N LEU A 395 5.15 -16.58 24.87
CA LEU A 395 4.26 -17.67 24.50
C LEU A 395 2.87 -17.56 25.16
N THR A 396 2.66 -16.51 25.97
CA THR A 396 1.42 -16.31 26.72
C THR A 396 0.38 -15.54 25.89
N VAL A 397 -0.88 -15.98 26.01
CA VAL A 397 -2.05 -15.32 25.44
C VAL A 397 -2.88 -14.71 26.56
N ASP A 398 -3.55 -13.60 26.26
CA ASP A 398 -4.46 -12.96 27.21
C ASP A 398 -5.60 -13.93 27.64
N PRO A 399 -5.77 -14.22 28.94
CA PRO A 399 -6.78 -15.16 29.42
C PRO A 399 -8.21 -14.75 29.06
N LEU A 400 -8.49 -13.45 28.88
CA LEU A 400 -9.82 -13.00 28.46
C LEU A 400 -10.16 -13.49 27.06
N ILE A 401 -9.16 -13.59 26.18
CA ILE A 401 -9.34 -14.02 24.79
C ILE A 401 -9.58 -15.53 24.71
N LEU A 402 -8.82 -16.31 25.50
CA LEU A 402 -9.05 -17.76 25.61
C LEU A 402 -10.49 -18.08 26.04
N LYS A 403 -11.07 -17.29 26.96
CA LYS A 403 -12.45 -17.49 27.44
C LYS A 403 -13.53 -17.21 26.40
N ILE A 404 -13.25 -16.40 25.38
CA ILE A 404 -14.26 -15.98 24.39
C ILE A 404 -14.08 -16.62 23.02
N ASP A 405 -12.94 -17.24 22.72
CA ASP A 405 -12.63 -17.76 21.39
C ASP A 405 -13.70 -18.75 20.87
N ASP A 406 -14.15 -19.68 21.71
CA ASP A 406 -15.22 -20.62 21.36
C ASP A 406 -16.56 -19.92 21.11
N ARG A 407 -16.84 -18.82 21.83
CA ARG A 407 -18.03 -17.99 21.59
C ARG A 407 -17.93 -17.27 20.25
N ILE A 408 -16.76 -16.76 19.88
CA ILE A 408 -16.50 -16.11 18.59
C ILE A 408 -16.67 -17.13 17.45
N LYS A 409 -16.09 -18.33 17.57
CA LYS A 409 -16.28 -19.42 16.60
C LYS A 409 -17.74 -19.82 16.45
N SER A 410 -18.46 -19.97 17.57
CA SER A 410 -19.90 -20.29 17.57
C SER A 410 -20.74 -19.17 16.94
N ALA A 411 -20.41 -17.91 17.20
CA ALA A 411 -21.05 -16.76 16.54
C ALA A 411 -20.81 -16.79 15.02
N SER A 412 -19.62 -17.22 14.58
CA SER A 412 -19.34 -17.35 13.16
C SER A 412 -20.14 -18.45 12.46
N GLN A 413 -20.30 -19.60 13.11
CA GLN A 413 -21.15 -20.67 12.57
C GLN A 413 -22.62 -20.26 12.49
N ARG A 414 -23.12 -19.46 13.46
CA ARG A 414 -24.47 -18.88 13.39
C ARG A 414 -24.62 -17.92 12.23
N ALA A 415 -23.67 -16.99 12.06
CA ALA A 415 -23.69 -16.03 10.95
C ALA A 415 -23.62 -16.73 9.58
N LYS A 416 -22.83 -17.81 9.46
CA LYS A 416 -22.78 -18.65 8.26
C LYS A 416 -24.17 -19.23 7.92
N LYS A 417 -24.78 -19.93 8.87
CA LYS A 417 -26.09 -20.59 8.67
C LYS A 417 -27.20 -19.61 8.31
N GLU A 418 -27.19 -18.44 8.95
CA GLU A 418 -28.17 -17.38 8.65
C GLU A 418 -28.04 -16.87 7.22
N VAL A 419 -26.81 -16.57 6.77
CA VAL A 419 -26.61 -16.04 5.42
C VAL A 419 -26.92 -17.08 4.34
N GLU A 420 -26.60 -18.36 4.60
CA GLU A 420 -26.95 -19.47 3.72
C GLU A 420 -28.47 -19.71 3.64
N ALA A 421 -29.24 -19.26 4.64
CA ALA A 421 -30.70 -19.38 4.66
C ALA A 421 -31.42 -18.27 3.87
N PHE A 422 -30.74 -17.20 3.43
CA PHE A 422 -31.38 -16.11 2.68
C PHE A 422 -31.70 -16.53 1.24
N LEU A 423 -32.99 -16.67 0.93
CA LEU A 423 -33.50 -17.01 -0.41
C LEU A 423 -33.23 -15.92 -1.48
N ASN A 424 -33.09 -14.66 -1.08
CA ASN A 424 -32.94 -13.51 -2.00
C ASN A 424 -31.75 -12.61 -1.64
N LEU A 425 -30.59 -13.25 -1.40
CA LEU A 425 -29.37 -12.56 -1.00
C LEU A 425 -28.99 -11.40 -1.93
N ASP A 426 -29.08 -11.60 -3.26
CA ASP A 426 -28.77 -10.56 -4.24
C ASP A 426 -29.65 -9.31 -4.09
N LYS A 427 -30.93 -9.48 -3.73
CA LYS A 427 -31.85 -8.35 -3.52
C LYS A 427 -31.45 -7.56 -2.28
N ILE A 428 -31.08 -8.25 -1.20
CA ILE A 428 -30.59 -7.62 0.04
C ILE A 428 -29.33 -6.81 -0.26
N GLN A 429 -28.38 -7.39 -0.97
CA GLN A 429 -27.12 -6.73 -1.33
C GLN A 429 -27.34 -5.49 -2.22
N ARG A 430 -28.22 -5.59 -3.22
CA ARG A 430 -28.58 -4.44 -4.07
C ARG A 430 -29.25 -3.31 -3.28
N ASN A 431 -30.19 -3.65 -2.40
CA ASN A 431 -30.87 -2.67 -1.56
C ASN A 431 -29.90 -1.94 -0.64
N HIS A 432 -28.93 -2.65 -0.06
CA HIS A 432 -27.89 -2.04 0.76
C HIS A 432 -27.07 -1.03 -0.04
N ILE A 433 -26.62 -1.36 -1.25
CA ILE A 433 -25.88 -0.44 -2.12
C ILE A 433 -26.68 0.82 -2.44
N LEU A 434 -27.96 0.66 -2.80
CA LEU A 434 -28.84 1.80 -3.06
C LEU A 434 -29.04 2.66 -1.81
N ALA A 435 -29.19 2.04 -0.63
CA ALA A 435 -29.33 2.76 0.63
C ALA A 435 -28.07 3.56 1.02
N SER A 436 -26.89 3.10 0.59
CA SER A 436 -25.60 3.81 0.75
C SER A 436 -25.29 4.78 -0.39
N GLY A 437 -26.29 5.18 -1.19
CA GLY A 437 -26.13 6.15 -2.28
C GLY A 437 -25.37 5.64 -3.51
N GLY A 438 -25.13 4.33 -3.61
CA GLY A 438 -24.39 3.71 -4.70
C GLY A 438 -25.26 3.37 -5.92
N THR A 439 -24.59 2.87 -6.97
CA THR A 439 -25.22 2.43 -8.22
C THR A 439 -25.24 0.90 -8.36
N ILE A 440 -26.35 0.38 -8.89
CA ILE A 440 -26.49 -1.03 -9.31
C ILE A 440 -26.48 -1.18 -10.84
N ASP A 441 -26.28 -0.08 -11.57
CA ASP A 441 -26.25 -0.08 -13.03
C ASP A 441 -24.96 -0.74 -13.53
N GLU A 442 -25.11 -1.89 -14.18
CA GLU A 442 -24.01 -2.67 -14.73
C GLU A 442 -23.19 -1.92 -15.78
N SER A 443 -23.76 -0.93 -16.49
CA SER A 443 -23.02 -0.11 -17.45
C SER A 443 -22.01 0.80 -16.73
N ASN A 444 -22.46 1.53 -15.72
CA ASN A 444 -21.62 2.39 -14.87
C ASN A 444 -20.55 1.58 -14.13
N ILE A 445 -20.91 0.41 -13.59
CA ILE A 445 -19.98 -0.51 -12.91
C ILE A 445 -18.90 -1.00 -13.89
N ARG A 446 -19.28 -1.36 -15.13
CA ARG A 446 -18.33 -1.81 -16.16
C ARG A 446 -17.41 -0.68 -16.61
N ASP A 447 -17.93 0.53 -16.77
CA ASP A 447 -17.13 1.68 -17.17
C ASP A 447 -16.14 2.10 -16.09
N ASP A 448 -16.51 2.04 -14.81
CA ASP A 448 -15.59 2.27 -13.70
C ASP A 448 -14.53 1.15 -13.57
N ARG A 449 -14.91 -0.11 -13.83
CA ARG A 449 -13.94 -1.20 -13.98
C ARG A 449 -12.95 -0.90 -15.12
N LYS A 450 -13.44 -0.54 -16.30
CA LYS A 450 -12.59 -0.20 -17.47
C LYS A 450 -11.68 1.00 -17.22
N ARG A 451 -12.19 2.08 -16.61
CA ARG A 451 -11.40 3.25 -16.20
C ARG A 451 -10.29 2.88 -15.23
N LYS A 452 -10.56 2.00 -14.26
CA LYS A 452 -9.53 1.52 -13.32
C LYS A 452 -8.51 0.56 -13.95
N PHE A 453 -8.92 -0.32 -14.87
CA PHE A 453 -7.96 -1.11 -15.65
C PHE A 453 -7.06 -0.19 -16.49
N ALA A 454 -7.60 0.92 -17.02
CA ALA A 454 -6.81 1.94 -17.71
C ALA A 454 -5.91 2.78 -16.78
N ILE A 455 -6.19 2.88 -15.48
CA ILE A 455 -5.34 3.56 -14.47
C ILE A 455 -4.26 2.62 -13.91
N LYS A 456 -4.55 1.31 -13.78
CA LYS A 456 -3.55 0.28 -13.40
C LYS A 456 -2.55 0.05 -14.52
N ASP A 457 -2.99 0.10 -15.78
CA ASP A 457 -2.08 0.31 -16.89
C ASP A 457 -1.65 1.79 -16.91
N LYS A 458 -0.73 2.19 -16.01
CA LYS A 458 0.20 3.27 -16.37
C LYS A 458 1.05 2.72 -17.53
N LYS A 459 0.46 2.68 -18.73
CA LYS A 459 1.18 2.40 -19.97
C LYS A 459 2.35 3.33 -19.94
N ILE A 460 3.56 2.74 -19.90
CA ILE A 460 4.83 3.41 -20.14
C ILE A 460 4.55 4.51 -21.18
N PRO A 461 4.81 5.80 -20.92
CA PRO A 461 4.40 6.85 -21.84
C PRO A 461 4.81 6.48 -23.27
N THR A 462 3.93 6.68 -24.25
CA THR A 462 4.09 6.08 -25.59
C THR A 462 5.44 6.37 -26.26
N HIS A 463 6.04 7.52 -25.94
CA HIS A 463 7.39 7.92 -26.35
C HIS A 463 8.51 7.16 -25.62
N ILE A 464 8.33 6.76 -24.36
CA ILE A 464 9.26 5.89 -23.62
C ILE A 464 9.18 4.44 -24.17
N GLN A 465 8.01 3.98 -24.60
CA GLN A 465 7.89 2.70 -25.33
C GLN A 465 8.65 2.74 -26.66
N THR A 466 8.65 3.89 -27.35
CA THR A 466 9.51 4.12 -28.52
C THR A 466 11.00 4.14 -28.13
N LYS A 467 11.39 4.79 -27.02
CA LYS A 467 12.78 4.83 -26.51
C LYS A 467 13.36 3.42 -26.32
N ASN A 468 12.59 2.50 -25.76
CA ASN A 468 13.03 1.13 -25.49
C ASN A 468 13.31 0.27 -26.75
N LEU A 469 12.88 0.75 -27.91
CA LEU A 469 13.09 0.08 -29.20
C LEU A 469 14.18 0.74 -30.03
N ILE A 470 14.59 1.98 -29.71
CA ILE A 470 15.58 2.73 -30.50
C ILE A 470 16.83 1.88 -30.72
N ASP A 471 17.35 1.22 -29.68
CA ASP A 471 18.60 0.41 -29.75
C ASP A 471 18.40 -1.03 -30.24
N LYS A 472 17.16 -1.41 -30.55
CA LYS A 472 16.81 -2.79 -30.91
C LYS A 472 16.43 -2.96 -32.38
N VAL A 473 16.27 -1.87 -33.12
CA VAL A 473 15.88 -1.89 -34.53
C VAL A 473 16.63 -0.83 -35.32
N ASP A 474 16.74 -1.05 -36.62
CA ASP A 474 17.59 -0.24 -37.49
C ASP A 474 16.81 0.83 -38.27
N SER A 475 15.47 0.76 -38.28
CA SER A 475 14.63 1.72 -38.99
C SER A 475 13.39 2.20 -38.22
N ILE A 476 12.94 3.43 -38.55
CA ILE A 476 11.69 4.01 -38.01
C ILE A 476 10.47 3.15 -38.37
N LYS A 477 10.50 2.51 -39.55
CA LYS A 477 9.44 1.63 -40.05
C LYS A 477 9.29 0.37 -39.20
N GLU A 478 10.39 -0.19 -38.71
CA GLU A 478 10.39 -1.33 -37.78
C GLU A 478 9.89 -0.93 -36.40
N ILE A 479 10.27 0.25 -35.89
CA ILE A 479 9.69 0.78 -34.65
C ILE A 479 8.17 0.92 -34.81
N ALA A 480 7.71 1.51 -35.92
CA ALA A 480 6.29 1.72 -36.20
C ALA A 480 5.52 0.39 -36.22
N LYS A 481 6.06 -0.63 -36.92
CA LYS A 481 5.48 -1.98 -36.98
C LYS A 481 5.47 -2.69 -35.62
N ALA A 482 6.58 -2.68 -34.89
CA ALA A 482 6.69 -3.30 -33.56
C ALA A 482 5.78 -2.62 -32.52
N ARG A 483 5.48 -1.34 -32.70
CA ARG A 483 4.60 -0.55 -31.83
C ARG A 483 3.12 -0.58 -32.25
N GLY A 484 2.80 -1.01 -33.46
CA GLY A 484 1.45 -0.91 -34.02
C GLY A 484 0.98 0.55 -34.20
N VAL A 485 1.88 1.48 -34.52
CA VAL A 485 1.57 2.92 -34.74
C VAL A 485 2.18 3.42 -36.05
N THR A 486 1.81 4.63 -36.47
CA THR A 486 2.34 5.23 -37.73
C THR A 486 3.78 5.74 -37.58
N GLU A 487 4.54 5.78 -38.67
CA GLU A 487 5.88 6.38 -38.70
C GLU A 487 5.88 7.86 -38.25
N LYS A 488 4.82 8.60 -38.61
CA LYS A 488 4.60 9.98 -38.14
C LYS A 488 4.57 10.08 -36.61
N THR A 489 3.92 9.13 -35.95
CA THR A 489 3.87 9.04 -34.48
C THR A 489 5.26 8.78 -33.90
N ILE A 490 6.05 7.90 -34.53
CA ILE A 490 7.42 7.61 -34.12
C ILE A 490 8.33 8.84 -34.27
N VAL A 491 8.29 9.54 -35.40
CA VAL A 491 9.04 10.79 -35.61
C VAL A 491 8.69 11.85 -34.55
N GLY A 492 7.40 11.96 -34.20
CA GLY A 492 6.94 12.83 -33.12
C GLY A 492 7.50 12.44 -31.74
N HIS A 493 7.56 11.14 -31.45
CA HIS A 493 8.19 10.64 -30.22
C HIS A 493 9.70 10.88 -30.19
N LEU A 494 10.42 10.64 -31.29
CA LEU A 494 11.86 10.90 -31.39
C LEU A 494 12.18 12.38 -31.19
N SER A 495 11.36 13.28 -31.74
CA SER A 495 11.48 14.74 -31.50
C SER A 495 11.33 15.08 -30.03
N LYS A 496 10.33 14.51 -29.35
CA LYS A 496 10.11 14.71 -27.92
C LYS A 496 11.27 14.16 -27.08
N LEU A 497 11.79 12.98 -27.43
CA LEU A 497 12.92 12.35 -26.75
C LEU A 497 14.20 13.15 -26.93
N LYS A 498 14.51 13.66 -28.13
CA LYS A 498 15.69 14.49 -28.40
C LYS A 498 15.64 15.85 -27.72
N LYS A 499 14.44 16.41 -27.48
CA LYS A 499 14.25 17.61 -26.65
C LYS A 499 14.47 17.34 -25.16
N GLN A 500 14.10 16.16 -24.68
CA GLN A 500 14.29 15.74 -23.29
C GLN A 500 15.73 15.31 -23.00
N ASP A 501 16.42 14.76 -24.01
CA ASP A 501 17.78 14.27 -23.94
C ASP A 501 18.51 14.63 -25.24
N SER A 502 19.25 15.74 -25.21
CA SER A 502 20.03 16.24 -26.35
C SER A 502 21.16 15.29 -26.76
N SER A 503 21.60 14.40 -25.86
CA SER A 503 22.68 13.44 -26.09
C SER A 503 22.23 12.16 -26.82
N LEU A 504 20.91 11.94 -26.95
CA LEU A 504 20.35 10.75 -27.59
C LEU A 504 20.80 10.62 -29.05
N ASP A 505 21.54 9.56 -29.38
CA ASP A 505 21.98 9.31 -30.75
C ASP A 505 20.83 8.75 -31.60
N LEU A 506 20.52 9.47 -32.68
CA LEU A 506 19.50 9.12 -33.67
C LEU A 506 20.10 8.98 -35.07
N SER A 507 21.43 9.02 -35.20
CA SER A 507 22.16 9.02 -36.48
C SER A 507 21.76 7.86 -37.39
N LYS A 508 21.50 6.68 -36.83
CA LYS A 508 21.00 5.48 -37.53
C LYS A 508 19.67 5.68 -38.26
N PHE A 509 18.86 6.67 -37.89
CA PHE A 509 17.59 6.99 -38.55
C PHE A 509 17.70 8.13 -39.57
N LYS A 510 18.92 8.63 -39.82
CA LYS A 510 19.17 9.63 -40.85
C LYS A 510 19.04 8.95 -42.22
N LEU A 511 18.18 9.49 -43.09
CA LEU A 511 18.03 8.98 -44.45
C LEU A 511 19.26 9.38 -45.29
N ASP A 512 19.86 8.39 -45.95
CA ASP A 512 20.95 8.61 -46.90
C ASP A 512 20.37 8.91 -48.28
N SER A 513 19.87 10.13 -48.47
CA SER A 513 19.39 10.59 -49.77
C SER A 513 19.81 12.03 -50.03
N LYS A 514 20.15 12.32 -51.29
CA LYS A 514 20.56 13.66 -51.75
C LYS A 514 19.51 14.72 -51.41
N ASN A 515 18.22 14.37 -51.52
CA ASN A 515 17.11 15.26 -51.20
C ASN A 515 16.99 15.52 -49.69
N PHE A 516 17.34 14.55 -48.84
CA PHE A 516 17.32 14.71 -47.38
C PHE A 516 18.46 15.60 -46.87
N GLU A 517 19.67 15.46 -47.43
CA GLU A 517 20.81 16.35 -47.19
C GLU A 517 20.49 17.81 -47.59
N ILE A 518 19.87 18.01 -48.76
CA ILE A 518 19.40 19.32 -49.22
C ILE A 518 18.36 19.89 -48.24
N THR A 519 17.44 19.06 -47.75
CA THR A 519 16.42 19.45 -46.76
C THR A 519 17.05 19.93 -45.45
N ILE A 520 18.03 19.19 -44.91
CA ILE A 520 18.78 19.57 -43.70
C ILE A 520 19.51 20.91 -43.90
N SER A 521 20.18 21.08 -45.04
CA SER A 521 20.90 22.31 -45.39
C SER A 521 19.96 23.52 -45.50
N ASN A 522 18.79 23.33 -46.12
CA ASN A 522 17.76 24.36 -46.25
C ASN A 522 17.20 24.77 -44.86
N ILE A 523 16.88 23.80 -44.00
CA ILE A 523 16.41 24.06 -42.63
C ILE A 523 17.48 24.82 -41.81
N LYS A 524 18.78 24.46 -41.95
CA LYS A 524 19.88 25.20 -41.31
C LYS A 524 19.96 26.65 -41.77
N LYS A 525 19.82 26.90 -43.09
CA LYS A 525 19.79 28.26 -43.66
C LYS A 525 18.60 29.07 -43.14
N ILE A 526 17.42 28.47 -43.05
CA ILE A 526 16.21 29.14 -42.50
C ILE A 526 16.37 29.43 -40.99
N LYS A 527 16.97 28.52 -40.22
CA LYS A 527 17.27 28.77 -38.80
C LYS A 527 18.31 29.89 -38.60
N ALA A 528 19.27 30.02 -39.52
CA ALA A 528 20.30 31.06 -39.46
C ALA A 528 19.78 32.46 -39.79
N THR A 529 18.76 32.59 -40.66
CA THR A 529 18.22 33.89 -41.07
C THR A 529 17.33 34.57 -40.01
N LYS A 530 16.88 33.86 -38.97
CA LYS A 530 16.04 34.37 -37.85
C LYS A 530 14.83 35.23 -38.28
N ASN A 531 14.33 35.04 -39.50
CA ASN A 531 13.20 35.81 -40.01
C ASN A 531 11.87 35.25 -39.46
N GLU A 532 11.10 36.09 -38.77
CA GLU A 532 9.84 35.72 -38.09
C GLU A 532 8.80 35.06 -39.00
N LYS A 533 8.86 35.32 -40.31
CA LYS A 533 7.97 34.68 -41.30
C LYS A 533 8.04 33.15 -41.24
N TYR A 534 9.20 32.57 -40.93
CA TYR A 534 9.46 31.13 -40.94
C TYR A 534 9.12 30.41 -39.62
N PHE A 535 8.75 31.16 -38.57
CA PHE A 535 8.50 30.60 -37.24
C PHE A 535 7.06 30.89 -36.77
N THR A 536 6.52 30.01 -35.93
CA THR A 536 5.28 30.25 -35.18
C THR A 536 5.54 31.18 -34.00
N GLU A 537 4.49 31.71 -33.37
CA GLU A 537 4.60 32.52 -32.14
C GLU A 537 5.34 31.78 -31.00
N GLU A 538 5.25 30.45 -30.94
CA GLU A 538 6.02 29.61 -30.00
C GLU A 538 7.48 29.31 -30.44
N GLY A 539 8.00 29.99 -31.46
CA GLY A 539 9.37 29.81 -31.97
C GLY A 539 9.62 28.48 -32.73
N ARG A 540 8.57 27.76 -33.14
CA ARG A 540 8.69 26.51 -33.93
C ARG A 540 8.74 26.82 -35.41
N LEU A 541 9.55 26.07 -36.16
CA LEU A 541 9.66 26.22 -37.61
C LEU A 541 8.33 25.85 -38.30
N LYS A 542 7.79 26.74 -39.15
CA LYS A 542 6.59 26.49 -39.96
C LYS A 542 6.94 25.51 -41.09
N LEU A 543 6.42 24.29 -41.00
CA LEU A 543 6.72 23.23 -41.98
C LEU A 543 6.31 23.59 -43.42
N GLN A 544 5.25 24.38 -43.59
CA GLN A 544 4.79 24.86 -44.89
C GLN A 544 5.84 25.73 -45.59
N GLU A 545 6.53 26.60 -44.86
CA GLU A 545 7.56 27.47 -45.45
C GLU A 545 8.79 26.68 -45.90
N VAL A 546 9.17 25.63 -45.16
CA VAL A 546 10.25 24.71 -45.57
C VAL A 546 9.83 23.90 -46.80
N PHE A 547 8.58 23.45 -46.84
CA PHE A 547 8.03 22.72 -47.98
C PHE A 547 7.99 23.58 -49.26
N HIS A 548 7.62 24.86 -49.14
CA HIS A 548 7.66 25.83 -50.23
C HIS A 548 9.11 26.15 -50.67
N GLY A 549 10.04 26.30 -49.72
CA GLY A 549 11.46 26.56 -50.00
C GLY A 549 12.23 25.39 -50.65
N LEU A 550 11.60 24.21 -50.73
CA LEU A 550 12.13 23.00 -51.38
C LEU A 550 11.33 22.61 -52.64
N ASN A 551 10.61 23.56 -53.25
CA ASN A 551 9.80 23.36 -54.46
C ASN A 551 8.79 22.20 -54.37
N ARG A 552 8.34 21.85 -53.14
CA ARG A 552 7.40 20.73 -52.89
C ARG A 552 7.95 19.34 -53.26
N GLU A 553 9.26 19.19 -53.42
CA GLU A 553 9.91 17.93 -53.81
C GLU A 553 10.09 16.94 -52.64
N VAL A 554 9.74 17.35 -51.42
CA VAL A 554 9.99 16.59 -50.19
C VAL A 554 8.73 16.54 -49.34
N SER A 555 8.39 15.38 -48.77
CA SER A 555 7.19 15.21 -47.96
C SER A 555 7.29 15.90 -46.59
N TYR A 556 6.15 16.26 -46.00
CA TYR A 556 6.10 16.81 -44.62
C TYR A 556 6.68 15.86 -43.56
N ASN A 557 6.67 14.56 -43.81
CA ASN A 557 7.25 13.57 -42.89
C ASN A 557 8.78 13.58 -42.96
N GLU A 558 9.35 13.70 -44.16
CA GLU A 558 10.80 13.86 -44.36
C GLU A 558 11.29 15.18 -43.75
N ILE A 559 10.54 16.28 -43.89
CA ILE A 559 10.88 17.55 -43.24
C ILE A 559 10.89 17.40 -41.71
N ARG A 560 9.89 16.74 -41.12
CA ARG A 560 9.84 16.49 -39.66
C ARG A 560 11.00 15.63 -39.17
N LEU A 561 11.41 14.65 -39.97
CA LEU A 561 12.54 13.79 -39.67
C LEU A 561 13.86 14.58 -39.79
N ALA A 562 14.02 15.41 -40.83
CA ALA A 562 15.19 16.26 -41.03
C ALA A 562 15.41 17.26 -39.87
N ILE A 563 14.33 17.78 -39.28
CA ILE A 563 14.40 18.66 -38.09
C ILE A 563 15.08 17.99 -36.90
N LEU A 564 15.07 16.65 -36.78
CA LEU A 564 15.76 15.95 -35.69
C LEU A 564 17.28 16.04 -35.77
N PHE A 565 17.81 16.39 -36.95
CA PHE A 565 19.24 16.41 -37.27
C PHE A 565 19.78 17.85 -37.47
N VAL A 566 18.97 18.85 -37.13
CA VAL A 566 19.32 20.30 -37.19
C VAL A 566 19.09 20.95 -35.85
#